data_AF-A0A6N6SBH6-F1
#
_entry.id   AF-A0A6N6SBH6-F1
#
_cell.length_a   1.000
_cell.length_b   1.000
_cell.length_c   1.000
_cell.angle_alpha   90.00
_cell.angle_beta   90.00
_cell.angle_gamma   90.00
#
_symmetry.space_group_name_H-M   'P 1'
#
loop_
_entity.id
_entity.type
_entity.pdbx_description
1 polymer ?
#
loop_
_entity_poly.entity_id
_entity_poly.type
_entity_poly.pdbx_seq_one_letter_code
_entity_poly.pdbx_strand_id
1 'polypeptide(L)'
;MTGKGREARDAGGLTVARNGIARTASGRVWRTSTSYLQGGVTKDPEGNFDYAYDYAGRLLAATHTNGLAGFTQSFTYDAAGRMRTNSRVGTYAYANTGQAEHAPSTVTRASGPAQTLTYDPNGNMTAGLDGKVMSYDGENRPVSVSFAGKTTTYVYGADGTRLKKVDTDPLTGQPEVTLYMGPVEIRRYGQGAAEEILLYPRPDIRITRTRSGSTVTTQVNALHADGLGSVRAVTDETGAAVERTTYRPFGEEVMPPPTPGRSGRSAVRRRGRRGGCSWCP
;
A
#
# COMPACT_ATOMS: atom_id res chain seq x y z
N MET A 1 24.92 15.80 11.58
CA MET A 1 23.66 15.29 10.99
C MET A 1 23.27 16.23 9.86
N THR A 2 22.73 15.71 8.75
CA THR A 2 22.37 16.54 7.58
C THR A 2 20.92 16.27 7.21
N GLY A 3 20.12 17.32 7.05
CA GLY A 3 18.76 17.27 6.54
C GLY A 3 18.71 17.74 5.10
N LYS A 4 17.93 17.06 4.24
CA LYS A 4 17.55 17.57 2.92
C LYS A 4 16.03 17.62 2.85
N GLY A 5 15.51 18.75 2.41
CA GLY A 5 14.08 18.95 2.14
C GLY A 5 13.86 19.24 0.66
N ARG A 6 12.74 18.75 0.11
CA ARG A 6 12.16 19.23 -1.14
C ARG A 6 10.79 19.82 -0.85
N GLU A 7 10.52 20.94 -1.50
CA GLU A 7 9.21 21.55 -1.54
C GLU A 7 8.71 21.52 -2.97
N ALA A 8 7.47 21.07 -3.17
CA ALA A 8 6.74 21.28 -4.41
C ALA A 8 5.90 22.55 -4.24
N ARG A 9 5.85 23.40 -5.28
CA ARG A 9 5.09 24.66 -5.28
C ARG A 9 4.11 24.68 -6.44
N ASP A 10 2.98 25.36 -6.24
CA ASP A 10 2.06 25.66 -7.33
C ASP A 10 2.60 26.80 -8.22
N ALA A 11 1.86 27.13 -9.28
CA ALA A 11 2.20 28.23 -10.18
C ALA A 11 2.23 29.60 -9.50
N GLY A 12 1.56 29.76 -8.34
CA GLY A 12 1.59 30.96 -7.51
C GLY A 12 2.75 30.99 -6.50
N GLY A 13 3.60 29.96 -6.48
CA GLY A 13 4.76 29.86 -5.61
C GLY A 13 4.45 29.39 -4.17
N LEU A 14 3.21 29.00 -3.87
CA LEU A 14 2.81 28.47 -2.58
C LEU A 14 3.27 27.01 -2.45
N THR A 15 3.80 26.62 -1.30
CA THR A 15 4.21 25.23 -1.06
C THR A 15 2.98 24.32 -0.96
N VAL A 16 2.96 23.28 -1.79
CA VAL A 16 1.88 22.28 -1.91
C VAL A 16 2.29 20.94 -1.32
N ALA A 17 3.59 20.62 -1.29
CA ALA A 17 4.11 19.46 -0.59
C ALA A 17 5.46 19.76 0.05
N ARG A 18 5.71 19.19 1.23
CA ARG A 18 6.99 19.21 1.94
C ARG A 18 7.42 17.77 2.20
N ASN A 19 8.57 17.41 1.65
CA ASN A 19 9.22 16.14 1.89
C ASN A 19 10.60 16.40 2.51
N GLY A 20 10.81 15.90 3.72
CA GLY A 20 12.04 16.07 4.49
C GLY A 20 12.58 14.73 4.93
N ILE A 21 13.89 14.56 4.80
CA ILE A 21 14.61 13.39 5.29
C ILE A 21 15.82 13.89 6.07
N ALA A 22 15.93 13.45 7.33
CA ALA A 22 17.11 13.69 8.15
C ALA A 22 17.91 12.39 8.32
N ARG A 23 19.23 12.50 8.20
CA ARG A 23 20.16 11.37 8.31
C ARG A 23 21.14 11.52 9.47
N THR A 24 21.52 10.39 10.05
CA THR A 24 22.59 10.29 11.05
C THR A 24 23.93 10.58 10.36
N ALA A 25 25.01 10.71 11.15
CA ALA A 25 26.36 10.84 10.58
C ALA A 25 26.75 9.63 9.71
N SER A 26 26.24 8.44 10.04
CA SER A 26 26.40 7.20 9.25
C SER A 26 25.47 7.11 8.03
N GLY A 27 24.74 8.18 7.69
CA GLY A 27 23.88 8.24 6.52
C GLY A 27 22.52 7.57 6.66
N ARG A 28 22.17 6.99 7.82
CA ARG A 28 20.87 6.35 8.04
C ARG A 28 19.77 7.36 8.22
N VAL A 29 18.64 7.15 7.56
CA VAL A 29 17.44 7.97 7.78
C VAL A 29 16.98 7.77 9.20
N TRP A 30 16.87 8.82 10.02
CA TRP A 30 16.33 8.71 11.38
C TRP A 30 15.05 9.53 11.56
N ARG A 31 14.74 10.41 10.62
CA ARG A 31 13.48 11.14 10.58
C ARG A 31 13.00 11.34 9.15
N THR A 32 11.72 11.15 8.94
CA THR A 32 11.00 11.59 7.73
C THR A 32 9.89 12.56 8.12
N SER A 33 9.66 13.51 7.24
CA SER A 33 8.52 14.42 7.32
C SER A 33 7.90 14.56 5.94
N THR A 34 6.71 14.02 5.76
CA THR A 34 5.97 14.10 4.49
C THR A 34 4.62 14.74 4.75
N SER A 35 4.33 15.81 4.04
CA SER A 35 3.04 16.50 4.14
C SER A 35 2.66 17.21 2.84
N TYR A 36 1.41 17.05 2.48
CA TYR A 36 0.61 17.86 1.56
C TYR A 36 0.00 19.09 2.27
N LEU A 37 0.04 20.21 1.57
CA LEU A 37 -0.47 21.50 2.00
C LEU A 37 -1.50 22.01 0.99
N GLN A 38 -2.61 22.55 1.48
CA GLN A 38 -3.59 23.27 0.67
C GLN A 38 -3.83 24.64 1.29
N GLY A 39 -3.56 25.72 0.54
CA GLY A 39 -3.66 27.08 1.06
C GLY A 39 -2.72 27.34 2.25
N GLY A 40 -1.56 26.67 2.30
CA GLY A 40 -0.59 26.76 3.40
C GLY A 40 -0.92 25.89 4.62
N VAL A 41 -2.03 25.16 4.63
CA VAL A 41 -2.47 24.31 5.76
C VAL A 41 -2.19 22.84 5.48
N THR A 42 -1.59 22.12 6.43
CA THR A 42 -1.36 20.66 6.35
C THR A 42 -2.66 19.89 6.32
N LYS A 43 -2.80 18.98 5.33
CA LYS A 43 -4.00 18.15 5.15
C LYS A 43 -3.75 16.66 5.38
N ASP A 44 -2.52 16.21 5.60
CA ASP A 44 -2.11 14.82 5.83
C ASP A 44 -0.96 14.74 6.88
N PRO A 45 -1.21 15.16 8.13
CA PRO A 45 -0.17 15.29 9.15
C PRO A 45 0.50 13.96 9.55
N GLU A 46 -0.01 12.82 9.07
CA GLU A 46 0.38 11.46 9.49
C GLU A 46 1.66 10.93 8.81
N GLY A 47 2.35 11.76 8.02
CA GLY A 47 3.56 11.38 7.28
C GLY A 47 4.87 11.62 8.04
N ASN A 48 4.82 11.85 9.35
CA ASN A 48 5.98 12.27 10.14
C ASN A 48 6.42 11.20 11.13
N PHE A 49 7.65 10.71 10.99
CA PHE A 49 8.17 9.59 11.78
C PHE A 49 9.63 9.80 12.21
N ASP A 50 9.92 9.38 13.44
CA ASP A 50 11.26 9.11 13.93
C ASP A 50 11.55 7.61 13.88
N TYR A 51 12.75 7.25 13.43
CA TYR A 51 13.17 5.86 13.25
C TYR A 51 14.39 5.53 14.10
N ALA A 52 14.34 4.39 14.76
CA ALA A 52 15.46 3.80 15.47
C ALA A 52 15.91 2.52 14.78
N TYR A 53 17.22 2.27 14.74
CA TYR A 53 17.81 1.10 14.10
C TYR A 53 18.82 0.43 15.03
N ASP A 54 19.03 -0.86 14.84
CA ASP A 54 20.17 -1.56 15.46
C ASP A 54 21.47 -1.34 14.67
N TYR A 55 22.59 -1.90 15.12
CA TYR A 55 23.88 -1.75 14.44
C TYR A 55 23.89 -2.32 13.00
N ALA A 56 23.04 -3.30 12.68
CA ALA A 56 22.92 -3.91 11.36
C ALA A 56 22.03 -3.10 10.39
N GLY A 57 21.36 -2.05 10.88
CA GLY A 57 20.49 -1.21 10.06
C GLY A 57 19.05 -1.73 9.94
N ARG A 58 18.66 -2.67 10.80
CA ARG A 58 17.29 -3.16 10.91
C ARG A 58 16.47 -2.20 11.76
N LEU A 59 15.22 -1.98 11.38
CA LEU A 59 14.33 -1.00 12.01
C LEU A 59 13.84 -1.50 13.37
N LEU A 60 14.23 -0.87 14.47
CA LEU A 60 13.77 -1.21 15.82
C LEU A 60 12.47 -0.50 16.21
N ALA A 61 12.29 0.74 15.75
CA ALA A 61 11.09 1.51 16.04
C ALA A 61 10.80 2.52 14.93
N ALA A 62 9.52 2.74 14.68
CA ALA A 62 9.01 3.89 13.95
C ALA A 62 7.99 4.59 14.84
N THR A 63 8.30 5.81 15.26
CA THR A 63 7.51 6.59 16.20
C THR A 63 6.92 7.78 15.49
N HIS A 64 5.60 7.92 15.52
CA HIS A 64 4.95 9.09 14.92
C HIS A 64 5.28 10.35 15.73
N THR A 65 5.79 11.40 15.09
CA THR A 65 6.35 12.57 15.81
C THR A 65 5.31 13.35 16.61
N ASN A 66 4.04 13.33 16.19
CA ASN A 66 2.94 14.00 16.90
C ASN A 66 2.23 13.09 17.90
N GLY A 67 2.83 11.94 18.27
CA GLY A 67 2.28 11.06 19.30
C GLY A 67 1.00 10.31 18.91
N LEU A 68 0.68 10.21 17.61
CA LEU A 68 -0.44 9.40 17.13
C LEU A 68 -0.09 7.92 17.35
N ALA A 69 -0.47 7.38 18.51
CA ALA A 69 -0.14 6.01 18.94
C ALA A 69 -0.56 4.95 17.91
N GLY A 70 -1.63 5.22 17.15
CA GLY A 70 -2.08 4.41 16.04
C GLY A 70 -1.07 4.24 14.92
N PHE A 71 0.03 4.99 14.84
CA PHE A 71 1.04 4.91 13.77
C PHE A 71 2.40 4.41 14.25
N THR A 72 2.64 4.41 15.57
CA THR A 72 3.90 3.93 16.15
C THR A 72 4.00 2.40 16.11
N GLN A 73 5.18 1.87 15.80
CA GLN A 73 5.47 0.43 15.78
C GLN A 73 6.86 0.14 16.33
N SER A 74 7.03 -1.01 16.97
CA SER A 74 8.31 -1.53 17.42
C SER A 74 8.54 -2.94 16.91
N PHE A 75 9.82 -3.26 16.70
CA PHE A 75 10.26 -4.51 16.12
C PHE A 75 11.47 -5.06 16.87
N THR A 76 11.56 -6.38 16.91
CA THR A 76 12.77 -7.08 17.37
C THR A 76 13.18 -8.11 16.35
N TYR A 77 14.44 -8.52 16.42
CA TYR A 77 15.02 -9.48 15.49
C TYR A 77 15.90 -10.49 16.23
N ASP A 78 16.05 -11.67 15.67
CA ASP A 78 17.04 -12.63 16.15
C ASP A 78 18.44 -12.36 15.60
N ALA A 79 19.41 -13.16 16.05
CA ALA A 79 20.80 -13.07 15.61
C ALA A 79 20.97 -13.36 14.11
N ALA A 80 20.03 -14.09 13.49
CA ALA A 80 20.07 -14.45 12.07
C ALA A 80 19.43 -13.40 11.16
N GLY A 81 18.96 -12.26 11.68
CA GLY A 81 18.33 -11.24 10.85
C GLY A 81 16.80 -11.25 10.85
N ARG A 82 16.17 -12.31 11.36
CA ARG A 82 14.73 -12.56 11.18
C ARG A 82 13.89 -11.82 12.24
N MET A 83 12.76 -11.26 11.83
CA MET A 83 11.88 -10.50 12.72
C MET A 83 11.27 -11.40 13.79
N ARG A 84 11.47 -11.10 15.07
CA ARG A 84 10.90 -11.86 16.20
C ARG A 84 9.61 -11.26 16.71
N THR A 85 9.49 -9.95 16.72
CA THR A 85 8.26 -9.27 17.11
C THR A 85 7.97 -8.10 16.19
N ASN A 86 6.69 -7.85 16.00
CA ASN A 86 6.13 -6.62 15.46
C ASN A 86 4.96 -6.26 16.37
N SER A 87 5.03 -5.12 17.07
CA SER A 87 4.03 -4.77 18.09
C SER A 87 2.58 -4.73 17.58
N ARG A 88 2.36 -4.59 16.26
CA ARG A 88 1.02 -4.63 15.65
C ARG A 88 0.57 -6.03 15.23
N VAL A 89 1.50 -6.90 14.87
CA VAL A 89 1.18 -8.24 14.36
C VAL A 89 1.27 -9.27 15.47
N GLY A 90 2.37 -9.30 16.21
CA GLY A 90 2.65 -10.28 17.25
C GLY A 90 4.07 -10.81 17.22
N THR A 91 4.25 -12.03 17.69
CA THR A 91 5.53 -12.74 17.74
C THR A 91 5.65 -13.75 16.62
N TYR A 92 6.81 -13.85 15.99
CA TYR A 92 7.10 -14.78 14.91
C TYR A 92 8.01 -15.91 15.41
N ALA A 93 7.72 -17.14 14.99
CA ALA A 93 8.62 -18.27 15.16
C ALA A 93 8.97 -18.89 13.82
N TYR A 94 10.15 -19.54 13.80
CA TYR A 94 10.80 -20.05 12.61
C TYR A 94 11.24 -21.49 12.91
N ALA A 95 10.36 -22.43 12.61
CA ALA A 95 10.58 -23.87 12.81
C ALA A 95 10.48 -24.66 11.48
N ASN A 96 10.41 -23.96 10.35
CA ASN A 96 10.51 -24.59 9.04
C ASN A 96 11.89 -25.24 8.90
N THR A 97 11.94 -26.50 8.43
CA THR A 97 13.18 -27.26 8.20
C THR A 97 13.26 -27.64 6.72
N GLY A 98 14.44 -27.45 6.11
CA GLY A 98 14.70 -27.72 4.70
C GLY A 98 14.16 -26.65 3.75
N GLN A 99 12.84 -26.39 3.78
CA GLN A 99 12.19 -25.43 2.89
C GLN A 99 11.75 -24.18 3.65
N ALA A 100 11.93 -23.00 3.05
CA ALA A 100 11.50 -21.72 3.61
C ALA A 100 11.97 -21.48 5.08
N GLU A 101 13.21 -21.88 5.41
CA GLU A 101 13.78 -21.75 6.77
C GLU A 101 13.88 -20.30 7.27
N HIS A 102 13.98 -19.36 6.32
CA HIS A 102 13.97 -17.92 6.59
C HIS A 102 12.55 -17.35 6.76
N ALA A 103 11.52 -18.10 6.38
CA ALA A 103 10.13 -17.67 6.47
C ALA A 103 9.51 -18.07 7.82
N PRO A 104 8.61 -17.25 8.38
CA PRO A 104 7.95 -17.58 9.63
C PRO A 104 7.04 -18.79 9.46
N SER A 105 7.19 -19.78 10.35
CA SER A 105 6.35 -20.97 10.41
C SER A 105 5.08 -20.69 11.22
N THR A 106 5.16 -19.83 12.23
CA THR A 106 4.00 -19.42 13.02
C THR A 106 4.05 -17.94 13.40
N VAL A 107 2.87 -17.36 13.57
CA VAL A 107 2.69 -16.00 14.11
C VAL A 107 1.66 -16.06 15.23
N THR A 108 2.04 -15.57 16.40
CA THR A 108 1.14 -15.47 17.56
C THR A 108 0.79 -14.02 17.79
N ARG A 109 -0.49 -13.66 17.61
CA ARG A 109 -0.94 -12.29 17.85
C ARG A 109 -1.01 -11.99 19.34
N ALA A 110 -0.89 -10.71 19.69
CA ALA A 110 -0.95 -10.26 21.09
C ALA A 110 -2.21 -10.73 21.85
N SER A 111 -3.33 -10.92 21.14
CA SER A 111 -4.61 -11.32 21.72
C SER A 111 -5.28 -12.48 20.97
N GLY A 112 -4.52 -13.44 20.46
CA GLY A 112 -5.10 -14.56 19.69
C GLY A 112 -4.23 -15.81 19.65
N PRO A 113 -4.79 -16.93 19.17
CA PRO A 113 -4.04 -18.17 19.03
C PRO A 113 -2.89 -18.01 18.03
N ALA A 114 -1.88 -18.87 18.17
CA ALA A 114 -0.85 -19.02 17.16
C ALA A 114 -1.48 -19.47 15.84
N GLN A 115 -1.08 -18.85 14.74
CA GLN A 115 -1.47 -19.21 13.39
C GLN A 115 -0.27 -19.77 12.65
N THR A 116 -0.43 -20.93 12.02
CA THR A 116 0.60 -21.57 11.21
C THR A 116 0.56 -21.04 9.78
N LEU A 117 1.75 -20.83 9.21
CA LEU A 117 1.94 -20.48 7.81
C LEU A 117 2.55 -21.69 7.11
N THR A 118 2.08 -21.99 5.91
CA THR A 118 2.58 -23.11 5.12
C THR A 118 3.14 -22.61 3.80
N TYR A 119 4.08 -23.37 3.25
CA TYR A 119 4.80 -23.02 2.04
C TYR A 119 4.88 -24.23 1.12
N ASP A 120 4.96 -24.00 -0.18
CA ASP A 120 5.29 -25.03 -1.16
C ASP A 120 6.82 -25.31 -1.17
N PRO A 121 7.29 -26.33 -1.91
CA PRO A 121 8.72 -26.64 -2.01
C PRO A 121 9.60 -25.54 -2.62
N ASN A 122 9.01 -24.55 -3.32
CA ASN A 122 9.73 -23.40 -3.86
C ASN A 122 9.78 -22.23 -2.86
N GLY A 123 9.19 -22.40 -1.67
CA GLY A 123 9.13 -21.38 -0.62
C GLY A 123 7.99 -20.37 -0.80
N ASN A 124 7.04 -20.61 -1.71
CA ASN A 124 5.88 -19.74 -1.85
C ASN A 124 4.85 -20.03 -0.75
N MET A 125 4.34 -18.99 -0.09
CA MET A 125 3.36 -19.16 0.99
C MET A 125 2.02 -19.65 0.43
N THR A 126 1.56 -20.83 0.83
CA THR A 126 0.28 -21.44 0.39
C THR A 126 -0.86 -21.18 1.37
N ALA A 127 -0.54 -21.08 2.67
CA ALA A 127 -1.48 -20.64 3.70
C ALA A 127 -0.84 -19.57 4.59
N GLY A 128 -1.56 -18.50 4.83
CA GLY A 128 -1.14 -17.36 5.64
C GLY A 128 -2.12 -17.03 6.76
N LEU A 129 -1.91 -15.88 7.38
CA LEU A 129 -2.75 -15.41 8.49
C LEU A 129 -4.23 -15.29 8.11
N ASP A 130 -5.10 -15.54 9.08
CA ASP A 130 -6.56 -15.46 8.99
C ASP A 130 -7.17 -16.23 7.80
N GLY A 131 -6.64 -17.42 7.53
CA GLY A 131 -7.14 -18.29 6.46
C GLY A 131 -6.85 -17.76 5.06
N LYS A 132 -5.81 -16.92 4.91
CA LYS A 132 -5.31 -16.54 3.58
C LYS A 132 -4.81 -17.79 2.85
N VAL A 133 -5.27 -18.02 1.63
CA VAL A 133 -4.80 -19.10 0.76
C VAL A 133 -4.28 -18.51 -0.54
N MET A 134 -3.15 -19.02 -1.02
CA MET A 134 -2.55 -18.56 -2.28
C MET A 134 -2.07 -19.73 -3.11
N SER A 135 -2.17 -19.58 -4.43
CA SER A 135 -1.59 -20.52 -5.40
C SER A 135 -0.74 -19.76 -6.42
N TYR A 136 0.19 -20.48 -7.02
CA TYR A 136 1.23 -19.94 -7.87
C TYR A 136 1.31 -20.70 -9.19
N ASP A 137 1.82 -20.05 -10.23
CA ASP A 137 2.21 -20.72 -11.47
C ASP A 137 3.64 -21.31 -11.38
N GLY A 138 4.09 -21.94 -12.47
CA GLY A 138 5.43 -22.53 -12.56
C GLY A 138 6.59 -21.52 -12.48
N GLU A 139 6.30 -20.22 -12.57
CA GLU A 139 7.27 -19.12 -12.42
C GLU A 139 7.21 -18.49 -11.02
N ASN A 140 6.53 -19.15 -10.06
CA ASN A 140 6.34 -18.69 -8.68
C ASN A 140 5.58 -17.36 -8.57
N ARG A 141 4.72 -17.04 -9.54
CA ARG A 141 3.87 -15.84 -9.49
C ARG A 141 2.49 -16.19 -8.93
N PRO A 142 1.90 -15.38 -8.04
CA PRO A 142 0.57 -15.66 -7.50
C PRO A 142 -0.49 -15.64 -8.61
N VAL A 143 -1.23 -16.73 -8.79
CA VAL A 143 -2.36 -16.82 -9.74
C VAL A 143 -3.72 -16.75 -9.05
N SER A 144 -3.78 -17.06 -7.76
CA SER A 144 -4.97 -16.90 -6.93
C SER A 144 -4.59 -16.50 -5.50
N VAL A 145 -5.37 -15.58 -4.93
CA VAL A 145 -5.29 -15.17 -3.53
C VAL A 145 -6.71 -15.15 -2.98
N SER A 146 -7.01 -16.03 -2.04
CA SER A 146 -8.26 -16.03 -1.28
C SER A 146 -8.02 -15.50 0.12
N PHE A 147 -8.81 -14.51 0.54
CA PHE A 147 -8.70 -13.90 1.86
C PHE A 147 -10.00 -13.23 2.29
N ALA A 148 -10.45 -13.51 3.51
CA ALA A 148 -11.66 -12.92 4.09
C ALA A 148 -12.89 -13.03 3.14
N GLY A 149 -13.07 -14.22 2.54
CA GLY A 149 -14.11 -14.54 1.58
C GLY A 149 -13.90 -14.02 0.17
N LYS A 150 -12.94 -13.11 -0.06
CA LYS A 150 -12.64 -12.57 -1.39
C LYS A 150 -11.60 -13.42 -2.08
N THR A 151 -11.84 -13.73 -3.35
CA THR A 151 -10.86 -14.36 -4.22
C THR A 151 -10.43 -13.38 -5.29
N THR A 152 -9.12 -13.17 -5.40
CA THR A 152 -8.50 -12.41 -6.48
C THR A 152 -7.67 -13.35 -7.33
N THR A 153 -7.89 -13.39 -8.64
CA THR A 153 -7.05 -14.16 -9.57
C THR A 153 -6.29 -13.25 -10.53
N TYR A 154 -5.18 -13.76 -11.04
CA TYR A 154 -4.26 -13.02 -11.89
C TYR A 154 -3.93 -13.80 -13.16
N VAL A 155 -3.76 -13.06 -14.26
CA VAL A 155 -3.21 -13.58 -15.52
C VAL A 155 -2.01 -12.74 -15.90
N TYR A 156 -0.92 -13.41 -16.25
CA TYR A 156 0.34 -12.80 -16.64
C TYR A 156 0.60 -13.02 -18.13
N GLY A 157 1.33 -12.09 -18.72
CA GLY A 157 1.88 -12.20 -20.07
C GLY A 157 3.14 -13.08 -20.07
N ALA A 158 3.56 -13.45 -21.27
CA ALA A 158 4.80 -14.20 -21.48
C ALA A 158 6.06 -13.43 -21.04
N ASP A 159 5.96 -12.10 -20.92
CA ASP A 159 7.02 -11.20 -20.47
C ASP A 159 7.06 -11.01 -18.94
N GLY A 160 6.20 -11.71 -18.18
CA GLY A 160 6.12 -11.55 -16.74
C GLY A 160 5.09 -10.51 -16.29
N THR A 161 4.59 -9.65 -17.18
CA THR A 161 3.71 -8.55 -16.80
C THR A 161 2.33 -9.05 -16.40
N ARG A 162 1.71 -8.43 -15.40
CA ARG A 162 0.33 -8.77 -15.04
C ARG A 162 -0.61 -8.13 -16.05
N LEU A 163 -1.34 -8.94 -16.83
CA LEU A 163 -2.29 -8.46 -17.84
C LEU A 163 -3.70 -8.30 -17.29
N LYS A 164 -4.09 -9.17 -16.35
CA LYS A 164 -5.47 -9.21 -15.83
C LYS A 164 -5.47 -9.49 -14.33
N LYS A 165 -6.38 -8.81 -13.64
CA LYS A 165 -6.81 -9.13 -12.27
C LYS A 165 -8.32 -9.34 -12.28
N VAL A 166 -8.79 -10.36 -11.58
CA VAL A 166 -10.23 -10.57 -11.36
C VAL A 166 -10.47 -10.62 -9.86
N ASP A 167 -11.24 -9.66 -9.36
CA ASP A 167 -11.71 -9.65 -7.98
C ASP A 167 -13.14 -10.18 -7.93
N THR A 168 -13.38 -11.29 -7.24
CA THR A 168 -14.73 -11.86 -7.11
C THR A 168 -15.40 -11.34 -5.84
N ASP A 169 -16.58 -10.75 -5.99
CA ASP A 169 -17.37 -10.29 -4.85
C ASP A 169 -17.83 -11.49 -4.01
N PRO A 170 -17.54 -11.50 -2.69
CA PRO A 170 -17.82 -12.64 -1.83
C PRO A 170 -19.31 -12.85 -1.54
N LEU A 171 -20.15 -11.85 -1.79
CA LEU A 171 -21.59 -11.89 -1.53
C LEU A 171 -22.38 -12.25 -2.79
N THR A 172 -21.96 -11.75 -3.96
CA THR A 172 -22.71 -11.94 -5.21
C THR A 172 -22.06 -12.92 -6.18
N GLY A 173 -20.80 -13.31 -5.93
CA GLY A 173 -20.01 -14.15 -6.85
C GLY A 173 -19.65 -13.45 -8.16
N GLN A 174 -19.98 -12.15 -8.31
CA GLN A 174 -19.77 -11.43 -9.55
C GLN A 174 -18.29 -11.01 -9.69
N PRO A 175 -17.66 -11.23 -10.85
CA PRO A 175 -16.28 -10.82 -11.08
C PRO A 175 -16.20 -9.33 -11.46
N GLU A 176 -15.25 -8.62 -10.84
CA GLU A 176 -14.75 -7.33 -11.30
C GLU A 176 -13.40 -7.54 -11.99
N VAL A 177 -13.33 -7.25 -13.29
CA VAL A 177 -12.12 -7.43 -14.09
C VAL A 177 -11.36 -6.11 -14.19
N THR A 178 -10.05 -6.16 -13.93
CA THR A 178 -9.11 -5.09 -14.24
C THR A 178 -8.11 -5.57 -15.27
N LEU A 179 -7.93 -4.81 -16.35
CA LEU A 179 -6.90 -5.04 -17.37
C LEU A 179 -5.75 -4.04 -17.19
N TYR A 180 -4.53 -4.50 -17.46
CA TYR A 180 -3.34 -3.66 -17.43
C TYR A 180 -2.64 -3.74 -18.79
N MET A 181 -2.32 -2.57 -19.35
CA MET A 181 -1.69 -2.42 -20.65
C MET A 181 -0.69 -1.25 -20.58
N GLY A 182 0.54 -1.54 -20.13
CA GLY A 182 1.56 -0.53 -19.89
C GLY A 182 1.04 0.57 -18.94
N PRO A 183 1.01 1.85 -19.35
CA PRO A 183 0.54 2.95 -18.51
C PRO A 183 -0.98 3.00 -18.36
N VAL A 184 -1.74 2.08 -18.97
CA VAL A 184 -3.22 2.06 -18.93
C VAL A 184 -3.72 0.95 -18.00
N GLU A 185 -4.63 1.32 -17.11
CA GLU A 185 -5.40 0.40 -16.28
C GLU A 185 -6.90 0.59 -16.59
N ILE A 186 -7.59 -0.49 -16.99
CA ILE A 186 -9.03 -0.47 -17.22
C ILE A 186 -9.71 -1.25 -16.11
N ARG A 187 -10.43 -0.56 -15.24
CA ARG A 187 -11.19 -1.17 -14.15
C ARG A 187 -12.63 -1.44 -14.56
N ARG A 188 -13.22 -2.47 -13.95
CA ARG A 188 -14.60 -2.93 -14.25
C ARG A 188 -14.80 -3.25 -15.73
N TYR A 189 -13.77 -3.78 -16.37
CA TYR A 189 -13.81 -4.13 -17.78
C TYR A 189 -14.98 -5.09 -18.07
N GLY A 190 -15.74 -4.79 -19.13
CA GLY A 190 -16.96 -5.49 -19.52
C GLY A 190 -18.23 -5.01 -18.79
N GLN A 191 -18.15 -4.05 -17.87
CA GLN A 191 -19.33 -3.54 -17.13
C GLN A 191 -19.96 -2.28 -17.76
N GLY A 192 -19.68 -2.02 -19.04
CA GLY A 192 -20.33 -0.95 -19.82
C GLY A 192 -20.08 0.43 -19.23
N ALA A 193 -21.15 1.13 -18.82
CA ALA A 193 -21.02 2.49 -18.26
C ALA A 193 -20.24 2.54 -16.92
N ALA A 194 -20.03 1.42 -16.23
CA ALA A 194 -19.26 1.40 -14.98
C ALA A 194 -17.73 1.29 -15.20
N GLU A 195 -17.28 1.09 -16.45
CA GLU A 195 -15.87 1.04 -16.81
C GLU A 195 -15.15 2.35 -16.49
N GLU A 196 -13.93 2.22 -15.96
CA GLU A 196 -13.05 3.34 -15.64
C GLU A 196 -11.70 3.10 -16.31
N ILE A 197 -11.24 4.06 -17.12
CA ILE A 197 -9.95 4.01 -17.79
C ILE A 197 -9.01 4.97 -17.06
N LEU A 198 -7.90 4.43 -16.56
CA LEU A 198 -6.85 5.18 -15.89
C LEU A 198 -5.62 5.17 -16.79
N LEU A 199 -5.02 6.33 -17.01
CA LEU A 199 -3.76 6.49 -17.72
C LEU A 199 -2.75 7.18 -16.80
N TYR A 200 -1.56 6.61 -16.72
CA TYR A 200 -0.43 7.13 -15.96
C TYR A 200 0.66 7.59 -16.93
N PRO A 201 0.55 8.80 -17.53
CA PRO A 201 1.55 9.29 -18.46
C PRO A 201 2.90 9.56 -17.79
N ARG A 202 2.88 9.77 -16.47
CA ARG A 202 4.03 9.94 -15.58
C ARG A 202 3.69 9.35 -14.20
N PRO A 203 4.68 9.00 -13.36
CA PRO A 203 4.44 8.43 -12.02
C PRO A 203 3.66 9.36 -11.07
N ASP A 204 3.66 10.66 -11.33
CA ASP A 204 3.04 11.71 -10.51
C ASP A 204 1.67 12.18 -11.04
N ILE A 205 1.20 11.64 -12.17
CA ILE A 205 -0.07 12.05 -12.80
C ILE A 205 -0.95 10.83 -13.11
N ARG A 206 -2.23 10.93 -12.76
CA ARG A 206 -3.26 9.97 -13.16
C ARG A 206 -4.37 10.71 -13.91
N ILE A 207 -4.67 10.27 -15.12
CA ILE A 207 -5.84 10.72 -15.88
C ILE A 207 -6.90 9.63 -15.79
N THR A 208 -8.04 9.96 -15.20
CA THR A 208 -9.18 9.05 -15.06
C THR A 208 -10.28 9.47 -16.04
N ARG A 209 -10.73 8.54 -16.88
CA ARG A 209 -11.93 8.68 -17.70
C ARG A 209 -13.03 7.76 -17.19
N THR A 210 -14.18 8.35 -16.91
CA THR A 210 -15.39 7.64 -16.51
C THR A 210 -16.54 8.00 -17.45
N ARG A 211 -17.47 7.06 -17.63
CA ARG A 211 -18.70 7.28 -18.39
C ARG A 211 -19.90 7.24 -17.46
N SER A 212 -20.90 8.08 -17.70
CA SER A 212 -22.21 8.00 -17.05
C SER A 212 -23.28 8.33 -18.10
N GLY A 213 -24.00 7.31 -18.56
CA GLY A 213 -24.84 7.43 -19.76
C GLY A 213 -23.99 7.81 -20.99
N SER A 214 -24.40 8.84 -21.72
CA SER A 214 -23.65 9.37 -22.86
C SER A 214 -22.52 10.34 -22.45
N THR A 215 -22.48 10.77 -21.19
CA THR A 215 -21.50 11.75 -20.70
C THR A 215 -20.20 11.06 -20.34
N VAL A 216 -19.08 11.55 -20.88
CA VAL A 216 -17.73 11.13 -20.53
C VAL A 216 -17.07 12.24 -19.71
N THR A 217 -16.61 11.90 -18.51
CA THR A 217 -15.86 12.83 -17.65
C THR A 217 -14.39 12.44 -17.66
N THR A 218 -13.52 13.42 -17.87
CA THR A 218 -12.07 13.27 -17.69
C THR A 218 -11.67 14.04 -16.44
N GLN A 219 -10.87 13.41 -15.58
CA GLN A 219 -10.29 14.03 -14.39
C GLN A 219 -8.79 13.85 -14.42
N VAL A 220 -8.04 14.93 -14.26
CA VAL A 220 -6.60 14.86 -14.03
C VAL A 220 -6.34 14.93 -12.52
N ASN A 221 -5.55 13.98 -12.03
CA ASN A 221 -5.13 13.95 -10.65
C ASN A 221 -3.61 14.00 -10.53
N ALA A 222 -3.11 14.78 -9.57
CA ALA A 222 -1.71 14.74 -9.16
C ALA A 222 -1.54 13.75 -7.99
N LEU A 223 -0.51 12.92 -8.08
CA LEU A 223 -0.13 11.91 -7.09
C LEU A 223 1.07 12.41 -6.29
N HIS A 224 0.86 12.66 -5.01
CA HIS A 224 1.89 13.17 -4.11
C HIS A 224 2.54 12.01 -3.38
N ALA A 225 3.77 11.66 -3.76
CA ALA A 225 4.51 10.56 -3.17
C ALA A 225 5.45 10.99 -2.03
N ASP A 226 5.69 10.08 -1.09
CA ASP A 226 6.75 10.21 -0.09
C ASP A 226 8.14 9.95 -0.69
N GLY A 227 9.18 10.05 0.15
CA GLY A 227 10.57 9.83 -0.27
C GLY A 227 10.90 8.41 -0.72
N LEU A 228 10.02 7.44 -0.49
CA LEU A 228 10.15 6.05 -0.94
C LEU A 228 9.24 5.75 -2.16
N GLY A 229 8.47 6.72 -2.63
CA GLY A 229 7.57 6.58 -3.77
C GLY A 229 6.13 6.19 -3.41
N SER A 230 5.78 6.08 -2.12
CA SER A 230 4.41 5.73 -1.73
C SER A 230 3.49 6.94 -1.87
N VAL A 231 2.37 6.81 -2.60
CA VAL A 231 1.41 7.90 -2.81
C VAL A 231 0.63 8.20 -1.53
N ARG A 232 0.86 9.39 -0.97
CA ARG A 232 0.30 9.88 0.29
C ARG A 232 -0.98 10.70 0.13
N ALA A 233 -1.08 11.43 -0.97
CA ALA A 233 -2.25 12.21 -1.30
C ALA A 233 -2.50 12.19 -2.81
N VAL A 234 -3.77 12.30 -3.18
CA VAL A 234 -4.20 12.50 -4.56
C VAL A 234 -5.04 13.76 -4.59
N THR A 235 -4.72 14.68 -5.50
CA THR A 235 -5.46 15.94 -5.65
C THR A 235 -6.15 16.03 -7.00
N ASP A 236 -7.24 16.77 -7.06
CA ASP A 236 -7.85 17.18 -8.33
C ASP A 236 -7.15 18.42 -8.92
N GLU A 237 -7.68 18.88 -10.06
CA GLU A 237 -7.20 20.04 -10.81
C GLU A 237 -7.27 21.37 -10.04
N THR A 238 -8.08 21.43 -8.97
CA THR A 238 -8.18 22.61 -8.09
C THR A 238 -7.18 22.58 -6.93
N GLY A 239 -6.41 21.48 -6.80
CA GLY A 239 -5.55 21.25 -5.64
C GLY A 239 -6.34 20.82 -4.41
N ALA A 240 -7.57 20.31 -4.55
CA ALA A 240 -8.27 19.70 -3.44
C ALA A 240 -7.88 18.22 -3.29
N ALA A 241 -7.62 17.78 -2.06
CA ALA A 241 -7.29 16.38 -1.78
C ALA A 241 -8.55 15.51 -1.93
N VAL A 242 -8.53 14.58 -2.89
CA VAL A 242 -9.60 13.62 -3.17
C VAL A 242 -9.34 12.24 -2.57
N GLU A 243 -8.07 11.90 -2.31
CA GLU A 243 -7.65 10.68 -1.61
C GLU A 243 -6.47 11.02 -0.71
N ARG A 244 -6.44 10.40 0.48
CA ARG A 244 -5.31 10.46 1.40
C ARG A 244 -5.05 9.08 1.93
N THR A 245 -3.78 8.71 1.96
CA THR A 245 -3.34 7.40 2.37
C THR A 245 -2.10 7.53 3.24
N THR A 246 -2.10 6.84 4.38
CA THR A 246 -0.90 6.73 5.20
C THR A 246 -0.40 5.31 5.19
N TYR A 247 0.92 5.14 5.21
CA TYR A 247 1.55 3.84 5.30
C TYR A 247 2.36 3.72 6.58
N ARG A 248 2.41 2.50 7.10
CA ARG A 248 3.34 2.10 8.14
C ARG A 248 4.67 1.67 7.52
N PRO A 249 5.74 1.51 8.32
CA PRO A 249 7.07 1.17 7.82
C PRO A 249 7.15 -0.04 6.88
N PHE A 250 6.28 -1.04 7.06
CA PHE A 250 6.22 -2.23 6.22
C PHE A 250 5.06 -2.20 5.20
N GLY A 251 4.64 -1.01 4.78
CA GLY A 251 3.70 -0.80 3.67
C GLY A 251 2.22 -0.99 4.02
N GLU A 252 1.89 -1.29 5.29
CA GLU A 252 0.49 -1.41 5.68
C GLU A 252 -0.21 -0.06 5.64
N GLU A 253 -1.29 0.03 4.86
CA GLU A 253 -2.14 1.20 4.77
C GLU A 253 -2.89 1.45 6.09
N VAL A 254 -2.84 2.69 6.57
CA VAL A 254 -3.66 3.23 7.65
C VAL A 254 -4.72 4.12 7.00
N MET A 255 -5.98 3.69 7.07
CA MET A 255 -7.07 4.51 6.57
C MET A 255 -7.24 5.76 7.44
N PRO A 256 -7.24 6.97 6.86
CA PRO A 256 -7.71 8.15 7.58
C PRO A 256 -9.24 8.10 7.72
N PRO A 257 -9.82 8.84 8.69
CA PRO A 257 -11.27 9.04 8.74
C PRO A 257 -11.78 9.67 7.44
N PRO A 258 -13.04 9.39 7.03
CA PRO A 258 -13.61 9.95 5.81
C PRO A 258 -13.57 11.49 5.83
N THR A 259 -13.22 12.10 4.71
CA THR A 259 -13.20 13.56 4.55
C THR A 259 -14.61 14.11 4.73
N PRO A 260 -14.85 15.13 5.58
CA PRO A 260 -16.12 15.84 5.60
C PRO A 260 -16.26 16.62 4.28
N GLY A 261 -17.33 16.40 3.52
CA GLY A 261 -17.63 17.25 2.36
C GLY A 261 -18.27 16.60 1.13
N ARG A 262 -18.47 15.27 1.07
CA ARG A 262 -19.24 14.66 -0.03
C ARG A 262 -20.58 14.13 0.45
N SER A 263 -21.57 15.01 0.47
CA SER A 263 -22.99 14.63 0.49
C SER A 263 -23.35 13.93 -0.84
N GLY A 264 -23.96 12.75 -0.75
CA GLY A 264 -24.72 12.16 -1.86
C GLY A 264 -23.89 11.38 -2.89
N ARG A 265 -23.43 10.19 -2.50
CA ARG A 265 -23.54 8.95 -3.29
C ARG A 265 -23.07 7.80 -2.41
N SER A 266 -24.06 6.99 -2.01
CA SER A 266 -24.00 5.74 -1.27
C SER A 266 -22.61 5.30 -0.80
N ALA A 267 -22.41 5.34 0.51
CA ALA A 267 -21.32 4.66 1.22
C ALA A 267 -21.47 3.14 1.08
N VAL A 268 -21.26 2.64 -0.14
CA VAL A 268 -20.98 1.25 -0.45
C VAL A 268 -19.62 1.23 -1.13
N ARG A 269 -18.59 1.72 -0.42
CA ARG A 269 -17.23 1.24 -0.68
C ARG A 269 -17.15 -0.18 -0.13
N ARG A 270 -17.68 -1.14 -0.91
CA ARG A 270 -17.45 -2.56 -0.67
C ARG A 270 -15.94 -2.76 -0.63
N ARG A 271 -15.49 -3.28 0.52
CA ARG A 271 -14.10 -3.48 0.94
C ARG A 271 -13.25 -4.19 -0.12
N GLY A 272 -12.70 -3.50 -1.11
CA GLY A 272 -11.46 -3.93 -1.73
C GLY A 272 -10.33 -3.53 -0.78
N ARG A 273 -9.99 -4.37 0.21
CA ARG A 273 -8.66 -4.25 0.84
C ARG A 273 -7.70 -4.30 -0.34
N ARG A 274 -6.94 -3.22 -0.57
CA ARG A 274 -5.78 -3.22 -1.47
C ARG A 274 -4.75 -4.17 -0.84
N GLY A 275 -5.02 -5.48 -0.93
CA GLY A 275 -4.05 -6.54 -0.75
C GLY A 275 -3.25 -6.67 -2.04
N GLY A 276 -2.74 -5.55 -2.53
CA GLY A 276 -1.70 -5.56 -3.55
C GLY A 276 -0.40 -5.74 -2.80
N CYS A 277 0.28 -6.85 -3.05
CA CYS A 277 1.73 -6.90 -2.89
C CYS A 277 2.30 -5.60 -3.48
N SER A 278 3.21 -4.97 -2.73
CA SER A 278 3.78 -3.64 -2.95
C SER A 278 4.75 -3.55 -4.14
N TRP A 279 4.47 -4.30 -5.21
CA TRP A 279 5.33 -4.38 -6.39
C TRP A 279 4.45 -4.24 -7.64
N CYS A 280 4.39 -3.03 -8.17
CA CYS A 280 4.33 -2.83 -9.62
C CYS A 280 5.77 -2.51 -10.06
N PRO A 281 6.35 -3.25 -11.01
CA PRO A 281 6.93 -2.59 -12.17
C PRO A 281 5.83 -1.97 -13.05
#